data_AF-A0A8R2DN45-F1
#
_entry.id   AF-A0A8R2DN45-F1
#
_cell.length_a   1.000
_cell.length_b   1.000
_cell.length_c   1.000
_cell.angle_alpha   90.00
_cell.angle_beta   90.00
_cell.angle_gamma   90.00
#
_symmetry.space_group_name_H-M   'P 1'
#
loop_
_entity.id
_entity.type
_entity.pdbx_description
1 polymer ?
#
loop_
_entity_poly.entity_id
_entity_poly.type
_entity_poly.pdbx_seq_one_letter_code
_entity_poly.pdbx_strand_id
1 'polypeptide(L)'
;MLKKPLRSQARNIVFNVYQRLLDEQGAEQTQSSTLSHVQALTGVSNTTIRRIVAEGRSNRSVFITPGKKKKGGKNTALPLLMKTFLWMCCIWVHFQVLIRDVNRFEENRRKNGFYTYR
;
A
#
# COMPACT_ATOMS: atom_id res chain seq x y z
N MET A 1 17.37 11.21 27.38
CA MET A 1 16.30 11.03 26.37
C MET A 1 16.79 11.54 25.02
N LEU A 2 16.80 10.69 23.98
CA LEU A 2 17.22 11.11 22.63
C LEU A 2 16.09 11.94 21.98
N LYS A 3 16.30 13.24 21.78
CA LYS A 3 15.32 14.10 21.08
C LYS A 3 15.18 13.59 19.65
N LYS A 4 13.98 13.11 19.30
CA LYS A 4 13.68 12.66 17.93
C LYS A 4 13.86 13.85 16.97
N PRO A 5 14.47 13.67 15.80
CA PRO A 5 14.59 14.76 14.83
C PRO A 5 13.21 15.30 14.45
N LEU A 6 13.06 16.63 14.39
CA LEU A 6 11.80 17.33 14.07
C LEU A 6 11.09 16.74 12.84
N ARG A 7 11.87 16.33 11.83
CA ARG A 7 11.39 15.72 10.58
C ARG A 7 10.82 14.31 10.74
N SER A 8 11.29 13.53 11.71
CA SER A 8 10.69 12.22 12.03
C SER A 8 9.40 12.38 12.82
N GLN A 9 9.33 13.39 13.69
CA GLN A 9 8.15 13.71 14.47
C GLN A 9 6.99 14.16 13.57
N ALA A 10 7.25 15.06 12.61
CA ALA A 10 6.25 15.50 11.64
C ALA A 10 5.69 14.34 10.79
N ARG A 11 6.55 13.43 10.33
CA ARG A 11 6.11 12.24 9.57
C ARG A 11 5.23 11.31 10.40
N ASN A 12 5.55 11.16 11.69
CA ASN A 12 4.76 10.34 12.59
C ASN A 12 3.36 10.93 12.83
N ILE A 13 3.26 12.26 12.94
CA ILE A 13 1.97 12.95 13.04
C ILE A 13 1.12 12.71 11.79
N VAL A 14 1.70 12.92 10.59
CA VAL A 14 1.01 12.67 9.32
C VAL A 14 0.53 11.23 9.20
N PHE A 15 1.37 10.26 9.58
CA PHE A 15 1.01 8.85 9.56
C PHE A 15 -0.12 8.51 10.53
N ASN A 16 -0.09 9.05 11.75
CA ASN A 16 -1.14 8.81 12.74
C ASN A 16 -2.49 9.41 12.32
N VAL A 17 -2.49 10.62 11.74
CA VAL A 17 -3.71 11.25 11.20
C VAL A 17 -4.29 10.39 10.07
N TYR A 18 -3.44 9.87 9.19
CA TYR A 18 -3.88 8.96 8.12
C TYR A 18 -4.49 7.66 8.67
N GLN A 19 -3.91 7.05 9.72
CA GLN A 19 -4.49 5.85 10.35
C GLN A 19 -5.84 6.12 11.00
N ARG A 20 -5.96 7.21 11.79
CA ARG A 20 -7.24 7.57 12.44
C ARG A 20 -8.36 7.78 11.44
N LEU A 21 -8.08 8.44 10.33
CA LEU A 21 -9.09 8.64 9.28
C LEU A 21 -9.49 7.32 8.60
N LEU A 22 -8.59 6.34 8.50
CA LEU A 22 -8.98 5.01 8.04
C LEU A 22 -9.85 4.27 9.05
N ASP A 23 -9.56 4.42 10.34
CA ASP A 23 -10.33 3.79 11.42
C ASP A 23 -11.72 4.43 11.57
N GLU A 24 -11.83 5.75 11.42
CA GLU A 24 -13.08 6.51 11.52
C GLU A 24 -14.00 6.35 10.30
N GLN A 25 -13.43 6.24 9.09
CA GLN A 25 -14.18 6.21 7.84
C GLN A 25 -14.48 4.77 7.36
N GLY A 26 -13.86 3.77 7.97
CA GLY A 26 -14.02 2.36 7.58
C GLY A 26 -13.60 2.07 6.14
N ALA A 27 -14.08 0.96 5.58
CA ALA A 27 -13.72 0.49 4.24
C ALA A 27 -14.45 1.23 3.09
N GLU A 28 -15.39 2.13 3.39
CA GLU A 28 -16.27 2.73 2.39
C GLU A 28 -15.68 3.95 1.66
N GLN A 29 -14.66 4.61 2.22
CA GLN A 29 -14.11 5.81 1.59
C GLN A 29 -12.94 5.52 0.63
N THR A 30 -13.07 6.08 -0.57
CA THR A 30 -12.05 5.98 -1.61
C THR A 30 -10.73 6.58 -1.12
N GLN A 31 -9.61 5.91 -1.41
CA GLN A 31 -8.26 6.36 -1.04
C GLN A 31 -7.96 7.83 -1.41
N SER A 32 -8.56 8.36 -2.48
CA SER A 32 -8.43 9.77 -2.88
C SER A 32 -9.04 10.74 -1.86
N SER A 33 -10.18 10.39 -1.27
CA SER A 33 -10.88 11.22 -0.27
C SER A 33 -10.12 11.27 1.06
N THR A 34 -9.56 10.14 1.51
CA THR A 34 -8.72 10.05 2.70
C THR A 34 -7.45 10.88 2.53
N LEU A 35 -6.81 10.79 1.36
CA LEU A 35 -5.60 11.59 1.06
C LEU A 35 -5.91 13.10 1.05
N SER A 36 -7.03 13.50 0.47
CA SER A 36 -7.48 14.91 0.47
C SER A 36 -7.71 15.42 1.89
N HIS A 37 -8.38 14.63 2.75
CA HIS A 37 -8.58 14.99 4.15
C HIS A 37 -7.27 15.12 4.93
N VAL A 38 -6.34 14.18 4.75
CA VAL A 38 -5.02 14.27 5.39
C VAL A 38 -4.25 15.49 4.89
N GLN A 39 -4.33 15.81 3.60
CA GLN A 39 -3.71 17.01 3.04
C GLN A 39 -4.29 18.28 3.67
N ALA A 40 -5.60 18.38 3.84
CA ALA A 40 -6.25 19.52 4.47
C ALA A 40 -5.82 19.70 5.94
N LEU A 41 -5.67 18.60 6.69
CA LEU A 41 -5.30 18.64 8.11
C LEU A 41 -3.81 18.86 8.38
N THR A 42 -2.95 18.38 7.49
CA THR A 42 -1.49 18.38 7.71
C THR A 42 -0.74 19.39 6.84
N GLY A 43 -1.38 19.93 5.80
CA GLY A 43 -0.75 20.81 4.81
C GLY A 43 0.28 20.09 3.92
N VAL A 44 0.36 18.76 3.98
CA VAL A 44 1.35 17.95 3.26
C VAL A 44 0.77 17.47 1.93
N SER A 45 1.56 17.52 0.87
CA SER A 45 1.12 17.07 -0.46
C SER A 45 0.76 15.59 -0.51
N ASN A 46 -0.22 15.22 -1.34
CA ASN A 46 -0.63 13.83 -1.55
C ASN A 46 0.52 12.88 -1.89
N THR A 47 1.50 13.33 -2.68
CA THR A 47 2.69 12.54 -3.04
C THR A 47 3.56 12.25 -1.82
N THR A 48 3.69 13.21 -0.93
CA THR A 48 4.45 13.08 0.32
C THR A 48 3.71 12.19 1.32
N ILE A 49 2.39 12.33 1.44
CA ILE A 49 1.55 11.46 2.27
C ILE A 49 1.69 10.00 1.81
N ARG A 50 1.59 9.71 0.51
CA ARG A 50 1.78 8.35 -0.03
C ARG A 50 3.15 7.76 0.32
N ARG A 51 4.21 8.56 0.21
CA ARG A 51 5.57 8.13 0.62
C ARG A 51 5.66 7.82 2.11
N ILE A 52 5.10 8.69 2.96
CA ILE A 52 5.08 8.50 4.42
C ILE A 52 4.29 7.26 4.80
N VAL A 53 3.14 7.02 4.16
CA VAL A 53 2.31 5.84 4.42
C VAL A 53 3.03 4.55 4.00
N ALA A 54 3.67 4.54 2.83
CA ALA A 54 4.47 3.40 2.39
C ALA A 54 5.64 3.12 3.34
N GLU A 55 6.35 4.17 3.76
CA GLU A 55 7.45 4.08 4.74
C GLU A 55 6.94 3.59 6.11
N GLY A 56 5.82 4.15 6.60
CA GLY A 56 5.21 3.78 7.88
C GLY A 56 4.71 2.33 7.90
N ARG A 57 4.11 1.84 6.81
CA ARG A 57 3.70 0.43 6.68
C ARG A 57 4.90 -0.51 6.64
N SER A 58 5.95 -0.15 5.88
CA SER A 58 7.17 -0.96 5.78
C SER A 58 7.94 -1.01 7.10
N ASN A 59 7.94 0.07 7.87
CA ASN A 59 8.76 0.22 9.07
C ASN A 59 7.97 0.08 10.38
N ARG A 60 6.74 -0.45 10.36
CA ARG A 60 5.85 -0.54 11.54
C ARG A 60 5.76 0.78 12.32
N SER A 61 5.50 1.90 11.63
CA SER A 61 5.43 3.28 12.15
C SER A 61 6.74 3.90 12.67
N VAL A 62 7.90 3.28 12.40
CA VAL A 62 9.20 3.83 12.78
C VAL A 62 9.79 4.69 11.65
N PHE A 63 9.71 6.01 11.80
CA PHE A 63 10.30 6.96 10.86
C PHE A 63 11.74 7.29 11.22
N ILE A 64 12.67 6.81 10.39
CA ILE A 64 14.09 7.10 10.55
C ILE A 64 14.41 8.35 9.75
N THR A 65 15.01 9.34 10.41
CA THR A 65 15.60 10.46 9.67
C THR A 65 16.88 9.94 9.03
N PRO A 66 17.07 10.09 7.70
CA PRO A 66 18.36 9.76 7.10
C PRO A 66 19.39 10.76 7.64
N GLY A 67 20.04 10.38 8.74
CA GLY A 67 21.27 11.01 9.18
C GLY A 67 22.38 10.64 8.20
N LYS A 68 23.39 11.52 8.07
CA LYS A 68 24.63 11.24 7.34
C LYS A 68 25.07 9.80 7.61
N LYS A 69 25.30 9.04 6.54
CA LYS A 69 25.62 7.60 6.55
C LYS A 69 26.54 7.27 7.74
N LYS A 70 26.04 6.51 8.72
CA LYS A 70 26.96 5.71 9.54
C LYS A 70 27.52 4.63 8.61
N LYS A 71 28.81 4.75 8.26
CA LYS A 71 29.61 3.64 7.70
C LYS A 71 29.39 2.44 8.63
N GLY A 72 28.71 1.38 8.15
CA GLY A 72 28.50 0.15 8.93
C GLY A 72 27.08 -0.41 9.02
N GLY A 73 26.13 -0.01 8.15
CA GLY A 73 24.82 -0.66 8.06
C GLY A 73 24.86 -1.83 7.07
N LYS A 74 24.84 -3.06 7.58
CA LYS A 74 24.87 -4.33 6.84
C LYS A 74 23.88 -4.32 5.67
N ASN A 75 24.31 -4.77 4.50
CA ASN A 75 23.47 -5.02 3.34
C ASN A 75 22.27 -5.88 3.79
N THR A 76 21.08 -5.30 3.90
CA THR A 76 19.84 -6.06 4.04
C THR A 76 19.52 -6.68 2.70
N ALA A 77 20.25 -7.74 2.35
CA ALA A 77 19.73 -8.74 1.45
C ALA A 77 18.42 -9.22 2.09
N LEU A 78 17.28 -8.91 1.45
CA LEU A 78 16.01 -9.52 1.81
C LEU A 78 16.24 -11.04 1.90
N PRO A 79 15.88 -11.70 3.01
CA PRO A 79 16.03 -13.14 3.14
C PRO A 79 15.46 -13.81 1.89
N LEU A 80 16.14 -14.82 1.35
CA LEU A 80 15.66 -15.57 0.17
C LEU A 80 14.18 -15.96 0.29
N LEU A 81 13.73 -16.27 1.52
CA LEU A 81 12.35 -16.53 1.90
C LEU A 81 11.36 -15.38 1.58
N MET A 82 11.75 -14.11 1.77
CA MET A 82 10.88 -12.97 1.45
C MET A 82 10.80 -12.73 -0.06
N LYS A 83 11.89 -13.00 -0.80
CA LYS A 83 11.88 -12.91 -2.27
C LYS A 83 10.98 -13.99 -2.87
N THR A 84 11.07 -15.23 -2.38
CA THR A 84 10.20 -16.33 -2.83
C THR A 84 8.75 -16.09 -2.45
N PHE A 85 8.48 -15.56 -1.25
CA PHE A 85 7.10 -15.24 -0.84
C PHE A 85 6.46 -14.16 -1.71
N LEU A 86 7.20 -13.09 -2.02
CA LEU A 86 6.71 -12.03 -2.91
C LEU A 86 6.45 -12.56 -4.33
N TRP A 87 7.32 -13.44 -4.84
CA TRP A 87 7.15 -14.09 -6.13
C TRP A 87 5.91 -15.00 -6.18
N MET A 88 5.68 -15.79 -5.12
CA MET A 88 4.47 -16.62 -4.98
C MET A 88 3.19 -15.78 -4.93
N CYS A 89 3.21 -14.64 -4.23
CA CYS A 89 2.09 -13.71 -4.24
C CYS A 89 1.80 -13.15 -5.64
N CYS A 90 2.83 -12.81 -6.42
CA CYS A 90 2.65 -12.34 -7.80
C CYS A 90 2.02 -13.41 -8.70
N ILE A 91 2.48 -14.66 -8.60
CA ILE A 91 1.92 -15.78 -9.38
C ILE A 91 0.47 -16.03 -8.98
N TRP A 92 0.16 -16.01 -7.68
CA TRP A 92 -1.20 -16.22 -7.19
C TRP A 92 -2.18 -15.18 -7.73
N VAL A 93 -1.78 -13.90 -7.76
CA VAL A 93 -2.61 -12.83 -8.33
C VAL A 93 -2.85 -13.04 -9.83
N HIS A 94 -1.81 -13.43 -10.59
CA HIS A 94 -1.97 -13.77 -12.00
C HIS A 94 -2.94 -14.95 -12.21
N PHE A 95 -2.86 -15.98 -11.36
CA PHE A 95 -3.73 -17.13 -11.43
C PHE A 95 -5.20 -16.77 -11.13
N GLN A 96 -5.44 -15.89 -10.16
CA GLN A 96 -6.78 -15.38 -9.84
C GLN A 96 -7.39 -14.59 -11.02
N VAL A 97 -6.59 -13.77 -11.71
CA VAL A 97 -7.04 -13.06 -12.92
C VAL A 97 -7.37 -14.05 -14.05
N LEU A 98 -6.53 -15.06 -14.26
CA LEU A 98 -6.76 -16.07 -15.28
C LEU A 98 -8.05 -16.86 -15.04
N ILE A 99 -8.28 -17.31 -13.80
CA ILE A 99 -9.53 -18.01 -13.44
C ILE A 99 -10.74 -17.11 -13.64
N ARG A 100 -10.63 -15.82 -13.30
CA ARG A 100 -11.71 -14.85 -13.52
C ARG A 100 -12.01 -14.67 -15.01
N ASP A 101 -10.99 -14.59 -15.85
CA ASP A 101 -11.16 -14.43 -17.30
C ASP A 101 -11.71 -15.70 -17.96
N VAL A 102 -11.31 -16.90 -17.51
CA VAL A 102 -11.90 -18.17 -17.97
C VAL A 102 -13.38 -18.27 -17.58
N ASN A 103 -13.73 -17.92 -16.34
CA ASN A 103 -15.13 -17.91 -15.89
C ASN A 103 -15.96 -16.89 -16.69
N ARG A 104 -15.40 -15.71 -16.99
CA ARG A 104 -16.04 -14.69 -17.82
C ARG A 104 -16.22 -15.13 -19.27
N PHE A 105 -15.27 -15.89 -19.81
CA PHE A 105 -15.36 -16.47 -21.15
C PHE A 105 -16.45 -17.54 -21.23
N GLU A 106 -16.51 -18.46 -20.25
CA GLU A 106 -17.57 -19.47 -20.16
C GLU A 106 -18.96 -18.86 -19.94
N GLU A 107 -19.06 -17.77 -19.19
CA GLU A 107 -20.32 -17.04 -19.01
C GLU A 107 -20.77 -16.36 -20.32
N ASN A 108 -19.85 -15.74 -21.06
CA ASN A 108 -20.13 -15.17 -22.39
C ASN A 108 -20.50 -16.25 -23.41
N ARG A 109 -19.90 -17.44 -23.35
CA ARG A 109 -20.26 -18.59 -24.19
C ARG A 109 -21.67 -19.09 -23.87
N ARG A 110 -22.04 -19.18 -22.59
CA ARG A 110 -23.41 -19.56 -22.18
C ARG A 110 -24.46 -18.53 -22.61
N LYS A 111 -24.12 -17.24 -22.60
CA LYS A 111 -25.02 -16.15 -23.03
C LYS A 111 -25.17 -16.05 -24.56
N ASN A 112 -24.09 -16.27 -25.32
CA ASN A 112 -24.11 -16.21 -26.78
C ASN A 112 -24.50 -17.53 -27.46
N GLY A 113 -24.42 -18.67 -26.77
CA GLY A 113 -24.88 -19.97 -27.27
C GLY A 113 -26.41 -20.13 -27.32
N PHE A 114 -27.18 -19.16 -26.80
CA PHE A 114 -28.65 -19.14 -26.86
C PHE A 114 -29.24 -18.37 -28.05
N TYR A 115 -28.40 -17.81 -28.93
CA TYR A 115 -28.83 -17.02 -30.10
C TYR A 115 -28.60 -17.70 -31.46
N THR A 116 -28.49 -19.02 -31.50
CA THR A 116 -28.41 -19.76 -32.77
C THR A 116 -29.26 -21.03 -32.72
N TYR A 117 -30.57 -20.91 -32.52
CA TYR A 117 -31.59 -21.86 -32.98
C TYR A 117 -32.97 -21.19 -32.89
N ARG A 118 -33.29 -20.31 -33.84
CA ARG A 118 -34.68 -20.07 -34.26
C ARG A 118 -34.70 -19.51 -35.68
#